data_AF-A0AAV4CX29-F1
#
_entry.id   AF-A0AAV4CX29-F1
#
_cell.length_a   1.000
_cell.length_b   1.000
_cell.length_c   1.000
_cell.angle_alpha   90.00
_cell.angle_beta   90.00
_cell.angle_gamma   90.00
#
_symmetry.space_group_name_H-M   'P 1'
#
loop_
_entity.id
_entity.type
_entity.pdbx_description
1 polymer ?
#
loop_
_entity_poly.entity_id
_entity_poly.type
_entity_poly.pdbx_seq_one_letter_code
_entity_poly.pdbx_strand_id
1 'polypeptide(L)'
;MTYTELMTHMERRFAARQLREIALLHFQNARQEGDESIEEWAFRIHHLALYAFEQVLGAGIWHGEKDQMILRFCTGCTDRAAGLHAAKIHP
;
A
#
# COMPACT_ATOMS: atom_id res chain seq x y z
N MET A 1 -4.25 28.11 -19.02
CA MET A 1 -3.88 26.76 -18.58
C MET A 1 -3.47 26.84 -17.11
N THR A 2 -4.33 26.36 -16.23
CA THR A 2 -4.11 26.35 -14.78
C THR A 2 -3.34 25.09 -14.36
N TYR A 3 -2.76 25.11 -13.16
CA TYR A 3 -2.03 23.95 -12.62
C TYR A 3 -2.90 22.68 -12.57
N THR A 4 -4.17 22.83 -12.20
CA THR A 4 -5.15 21.74 -12.17
C THR A 4 -5.47 21.18 -13.55
N GLU A 5 -5.56 22.03 -14.58
CA GLU A 5 -5.72 21.60 -15.97
C GLU A 5 -4.49 20.82 -16.47
N LEU A 6 -3.29 21.31 -16.16
CA LEU A 6 -2.03 20.63 -16.51
C LEU A 6 -1.97 19.24 -15.87
N MET A 7 -2.25 19.14 -14.57
CA MET A 7 -2.26 17.86 -13.84
C MET A 7 -3.31 16.90 -14.40
N THR A 8 -4.52 17.37 -14.70
CA THR A 8 -5.58 16.55 -15.30
C THR A 8 -5.16 16.00 -16.68
N HIS A 9 -4.46 16.82 -17.48
CA HIS A 9 -3.94 16.38 -18.77
C HIS A 9 -2.81 15.36 -18.63
N MET A 10 -1.92 15.54 -17.64
CA MET A 10 -0.86 14.57 -17.35
C MET A 10 -1.45 13.24 -16.86
N GLU A 11 -2.42 13.28 -15.95
CA GLU A 11 -3.10 12.08 -15.43
C GLU A 11 -3.79 11.29 -16.53
N ARG A 12 -4.50 11.98 -17.44
CA ARG A 12 -5.15 11.34 -18.60
C ARG A 12 -4.15 10.78 -19.61
N ARG A 13 -3.05 11.50 -19.87
CA ARG A 13 -2.09 11.13 -20.91
C ARG A 13 -1.18 9.98 -20.50
N PHE A 14 -0.86 9.87 -19.21
CA PHE A 14 0.02 8.83 -18.69
C PHE A 14 -0.73 7.71 -17.97
N ALA A 15 -2.07 7.73 -17.97
CA ALA A 15 -2.89 6.84 -17.14
C ALA A 15 -2.38 6.81 -15.68
N ALA A 16 -1.86 7.95 -15.20
CA ALA A 16 -1.12 8.05 -13.94
C ALA A 16 -2.01 7.80 -12.72
N ARG A 17 -3.33 7.83 -12.92
CA ARG A 17 -4.26 7.20 -11.99
C ARG A 17 -4.19 5.69 -12.20
N GLN A 18 -3.18 5.07 -11.59
CA GLN A 18 -3.12 3.62 -11.43
C GLN A 18 -4.51 3.18 -10.97
N LEU A 19 -5.16 2.32 -11.75
CA LEU A 19 -6.51 1.86 -11.41
C LEU A 19 -6.44 1.30 -9.98
N ARG A 20 -7.32 1.76 -9.10
CA ARG A 20 -7.33 1.37 -7.68
C ARG A 20 -7.27 -0.15 -7.51
N GLU A 21 -7.93 -0.87 -8.40
CA GLU A 21 -7.94 -2.33 -8.46
C GLU A 21 -6.54 -2.91 -8.68
N ILE A 22 -5.72 -2.26 -9.52
CA ILE A 22 -4.32 -2.62 -9.76
C ILE A 22 -3.50 -2.33 -8.50
N ALA A 23 -3.66 -1.15 -7.88
CA ALA A 23 -2.95 -0.81 -6.65
C ALA A 23 -3.31 -1.76 -5.48
N LEU A 24 -4.59 -2.10 -5.33
CA LEU A 24 -5.08 -3.07 -4.35
C LEU A 24 -4.53 -4.47 -4.64
N LEU A 25 -4.48 -4.88 -5.91
CA LEU A 25 -3.93 -6.16 -6.31
C LEU A 25 -2.42 -6.24 -6.06
N HIS A 26 -1.68 -5.15 -6.29
CA HIS A 26 -0.26 -5.07 -5.92
C HIS A 26 -0.08 -5.15 -4.40
N PHE A 27 -0.88 -4.42 -3.63
CA PHE A 27 -0.84 -4.48 -2.17
C PHE A 27 -1.14 -5.90 -1.64
N GLN A 28 -2.17 -6.57 -2.17
CA GLN A 28 -2.57 -7.91 -1.74
C GLN A 28 -1.55 -8.99 -2.11
N ASN A 29 -0.76 -8.80 -3.16
CA ASN A 29 0.24 -9.76 -3.63
C ASN A 29 1.67 -9.40 -3.23
N ALA A 30 1.88 -8.26 -2.57
CA ALA A 30 3.19 -7.80 -2.16
C ALA A 30 3.86 -8.82 -1.22
N ARG A 31 5.15 -9.04 -1.43
CA ARG A 31 6.04 -9.84 -0.58
C ARG A 31 7.38 -9.14 -0.50
N GLN A 32 8.03 -9.24 0.66
CA GLN A 32 9.37 -8.73 0.85
C GLN A 32 10.33 -9.42 -0.13
N GLU A 33 11.15 -8.62 -0.81
CA GLU A 33 12.16 -9.11 -1.74
C GLU A 33 13.38 -9.65 -0.97
N GLY A 34 14.17 -10.54 -1.57
CA GLY A 34 15.21 -11.30 -0.85
C GLY A 34 16.35 -10.44 -0.31
N ASP A 35 16.60 -9.30 -0.92
CA ASP A 35 17.60 -8.29 -0.58
C ASP A 35 16.99 -7.03 0.06
N GLU A 36 15.67 -6.96 0.17
CA GLU A 36 14.97 -5.81 0.75
C GLU A 36 15.05 -5.84 2.27
N SER A 37 15.51 -4.74 2.86
CA SER A 37 15.51 -4.55 4.31
C SER A 37 14.08 -4.50 4.87
N ILE A 38 13.92 -4.71 6.18
CA ILE A 38 12.61 -4.67 6.81
C ILE A 38 12.00 -3.26 6.77
N GLU A 39 12.83 -2.23 6.82
CA GLU A 39 12.45 -0.82 6.71
C GLU A 39 11.97 -0.47 5.30
N GLU A 40 12.69 -0.93 4.27
CA GLU A 40 12.30 -0.76 2.87
C GLU A 40 10.97 -1.47 2.58
N TRP A 41 10.81 -2.69 3.12
CA TRP A 41 9.55 -3.44 3.03
C TRP A 41 8.39 -2.69 3.68
N ALA A 42 8.59 -2.15 4.90
CA ALA A 42 7.58 -1.35 5.59
C ALA A 42 7.18 -0.12 4.78
N PHE A 43 8.18 0.58 4.21
CA PHE A 43 7.94 1.77 3.39
C PHE A 43 7.17 1.45 2.10
N ARG A 44 7.54 0.35 1.41
CA ARG A 44 6.87 -0.08 0.19
C ARG A 44 5.42 -0.51 0.44
N ILE A 45 5.17 -1.26 1.51
CA ILE A 45 3.81 -1.64 1.91
C ILE A 45 2.97 -0.43 2.27
N HIS A 46 3.54 0.53 2.99
CA HIS A 46 2.86 1.77 3.33
C HIS A 46 2.47 2.55 2.07
N HIS A 47 3.39 2.70 1.13
CA HIS A 47 3.14 3.38 -0.13
C HIS A 47 2.04 2.68 -0.93
N LEU A 48 2.11 1.36 -1.10
CA LEU A 48 1.07 0.59 -1.79
C LEU A 48 -0.31 0.72 -1.12
N ALA A 49 -0.35 0.75 0.21
CA ALA A 49 -1.59 0.97 0.95
C ALA A 49 -2.18 2.36 0.68
N LEU A 50 -1.35 3.41 0.67
CA LEU A 50 -1.82 4.77 0.37
C LEU A 50 -2.54 4.82 -0.97
N TYR A 51 -1.97 4.26 -2.05
CA TYR A 51 -2.61 4.25 -3.37
C TYR A 51 -3.83 3.31 -3.46
N ALA A 52 -3.81 2.17 -2.76
CA ALA A 52 -4.93 1.23 -2.76
C ALA A 52 -6.18 1.79 -2.06
N PHE A 53 -5.98 2.69 -1.08
CA PHE A 53 -7.02 3.19 -0.18
C PHE A 53 -7.30 4.70 -0.28
N GLU A 54 -6.53 5.45 -1.10
CA GLU A 54 -6.60 6.92 -1.25
C GLU A 54 -8.01 7.50 -1.44
N GLN A 55 -8.91 6.78 -2.14
CA GLN A 55 -10.27 7.26 -2.43
C GLN A 55 -11.36 6.75 -1.49
N VAL A 56 -11.05 5.85 -0.55
CA VAL A 56 -11.98 5.52 0.54
C VAL A 56 -12.06 6.70 1.53
N LEU A 57 -10.98 7.48 1.58
CA LEU A 57 -10.80 8.57 2.50
C LEU A 57 -11.19 9.89 1.84
N GLY A 58 -12.47 10.25 1.94
CA GLY A 58 -12.74 11.63 2.34
C GLY A 58 -12.03 11.85 3.69
N ALA A 59 -10.89 12.51 3.67
CA ALA A 59 -10.11 13.01 4.80
C ALA A 59 -10.50 12.44 6.19
N GLY A 60 -9.91 11.30 6.61
CA GLY A 60 -9.82 10.99 8.05
C GLY A 60 -10.18 9.59 8.56
N ILE A 61 -10.51 8.59 7.72
CA ILE A 61 -10.88 7.24 8.19
C ILE A 61 -9.76 6.21 7.98
N TRP A 62 -8.55 6.51 8.48
CA TRP A 62 -7.37 5.62 8.33
C TRP A 62 -7.26 4.56 9.44
N HIS A 63 -8.38 3.95 9.83
CA HIS A 63 -8.42 2.98 10.94
C HIS A 63 -8.37 1.53 10.46
N GLY A 64 -9.29 1.08 9.60
CA GLY A 64 -9.31 -0.32 9.13
C GLY A 64 -8.18 -0.70 8.15
N GLU A 65 -7.56 0.30 7.53
CA GLU A 65 -6.50 0.11 6.52
C GLU A 65 -5.13 -0.10 7.18
N LYS A 66 -4.94 0.40 8.41
CA LYS A 66 -3.72 0.14 9.19
C LYS A 66 -3.60 -1.33 9.55
N ASP A 67 -4.69 -1.96 9.96
CA ASP A 67 -4.68 -3.38 10.32
C ASP A 67 -4.39 -4.26 9.09
N GLN A 68 -4.96 -3.90 7.94
CA GLN A 68 -4.65 -4.55 6.65
C GLN A 68 -3.17 -4.37 6.27
N MET A 69 -2.61 -3.19 6.50
CA MET A 69 -1.20 -2.88 6.24
C MET A 69 -0.28 -3.69 7.14
N ILE A 70 -0.55 -3.74 8.45
CA ILE A 70 0.21 -4.53 9.43
C ILE A 70 0.12 -6.02 9.11
N LEU A 71 -1.09 -6.53 8.83
CA LEU A 71 -1.29 -7.91 8.44
C LEU A 71 -0.50 -8.25 7.18
N ARG A 72 -0.52 -7.37 6.17
CA ARG A 72 0.23 -7.57 4.93
C ARG A 72 1.73 -7.55 5.17
N PHE A 73 2.22 -6.59 5.94
CA PHE A 73 3.63 -6.46 6.32
C PHE A 73 4.11 -7.76 6.99
N CYS A 74 3.37 -8.25 7.98
CA CYS A 74 3.70 -9.47 8.70
C CYS A 74 3.63 -10.73 7.82
N THR A 75 2.59 -10.87 7.00
CA THR A 75 2.37 -12.08 6.19
C THR A 75 3.24 -12.14 4.92
N GLY A 76 3.68 -10.98 4.42
CA GLY A 76 4.56 -10.86 3.26
C GLY A 76 6.05 -10.82 3.60
N CYS A 77 6.41 -10.76 4.89
CA CYS A 77 7.79 -10.77 5.36
C CYS A 77 8.50 -12.11 5.02
N THR A 78 9.80 -12.03 4.75
CA THR A 78 10.66 -13.20 4.49
C THR A 78 10.79 -14.09 5.74
N ASP A 79 10.86 -13.49 6.93
CA ASP A 79 10.72 -14.20 8.20
C ASP A 79 9.24 -14.42 8.55
N ARG A 80 8.67 -15.42 7.89
CA ARG A 80 7.25 -15.78 8.03
C ARG A 80 6.91 -16.26 9.44
N ALA A 81 7.86 -16.82 10.18
CA ALA A 81 7.61 -17.32 11.54
C ALA A 81 7.46 -16.16 12.53
N ALA A 82 8.34 -15.17 12.46
CA ALA A 82 8.23 -13.94 13.23
C ALA A 82 6.97 -13.14 12.84
N GLY A 83 6.69 -13.02 11.55
CA GLY A 83 5.51 -12.32 11.03
C GLY A 83 4.18 -12.94 11.49
N LEU A 84 4.05 -14.27 11.41
CA LEU A 84 2.85 -14.97 11.88
C LEU A 84 2.66 -14.87 13.40
N HIS A 85 3.74 -14.83 14.17
CA HIS A 85 3.68 -14.65 15.61
C HIS A 85 3.21 -13.22 15.96
N ALA A 86 3.79 -12.20 15.32
CA ALA A 86 3.38 -10.80 15.52
C ALA A 86 1.92 -10.55 15.13
N ALA A 87 1.45 -11.12 14.02
CA ALA A 87 0.05 -10.99 13.57
C ALA A 87 -0.97 -11.69 14.51
N LYS A 88 -0.56 -12.70 15.28
CA LYS A 88 -1.42 -13.37 16.26
C LYS A 88 -1.53 -12.61 17.58
N ILE A 89 -0.52 -11.80 17.92
CA ILE A 89 -0.46 -11.05 19.18
C ILE A 89 -1.20 -9.71 19.07
N HIS A 90 -1.31 -9.16 17.86
CA HIS A 90 -2.06 -7.95 17.57
C HIS A 90 -3.23 -8.24 16.61
N PRO A 91 -4.40 -8.70 17.14
CA PRO A 91 -5.61 -8.89 16.35
C PRO A 91 -6.31 -7.56 16.01
#